data_AF-A0A955IR82-F1
#
_entry.id   AF-A0A955IR82-F1
#
_cell.length_a   1.000
_cell.length_b   1.000
_cell.length_c   1.000
_cell.angle_alpha   90.00
_cell.angle_beta   90.00
_cell.angle_gamma   90.00
#
_symmetry.space_group_name_H-M   'P 1'
#
loop_
_entity.id
_entity.type
_entity.pdbx_description
1 polymer ?
#
loop_
_entity_poly.entity_id
_entity_poly.type
_entity_poly.pdbx_seq_one_letter_code
_entity_poly.pdbx_strand_id
1 'polypeptide(L)'
;MKTMSVMWIRDVDLARVDASLFLDVTTLPTTLTSTADATVTGTVLDSAASDFTAAGVQPGHVVSTTLALLEVVEVLSPTALRVSRLRCADVDDLRPGPNQTNAICTIRTFERVMADVEFTVLRRLGVDAATMALPADVRRLLVLESVARAFAAEGANRHTNESLDRRATLYAAWSRAAEAGLDRSSGEVMHTPGVTVLDRV
;
A
#
# COMPACT_ATOMS: atom_id res chain seq x y z
N MET A 1 -23.31 -2.54 -10.42
CA MET A 1 -22.22 -2.71 -9.45
C MET A 1 -21.11 -1.76 -9.89
N LYS A 2 -20.93 -0.65 -9.19
CA LYS A 2 -19.94 0.38 -9.57
C LYS A 2 -18.56 -0.22 -9.27
N THR A 3 -17.77 -0.54 -10.29
CA THR A 3 -16.39 -0.98 -10.10
C THR A 3 -15.67 0.19 -9.46
N MET A 4 -15.52 0.17 -8.12
CA MET A 4 -14.67 1.15 -7.47
C MET A 4 -13.27 0.87 -7.99
N SER A 5 -12.79 1.74 -8.87
CA SER A 5 -11.37 1.83 -9.16
C SER A 5 -10.70 2.30 -7.88
N VAL A 6 -10.50 1.37 -6.95
CA VAL A 6 -9.70 1.63 -5.76
C VAL A 6 -8.28 1.76 -6.30
N MET A 7 -7.68 2.93 -6.14
CA MET A 7 -6.29 3.21 -6.49
C MET A 7 -5.42 2.71 -5.34
N TRP A 8 -4.79 1.55 -5.50
CA TRP A 8 -3.96 0.92 -4.47
C TRP A 8 -2.52 1.39 -4.68
N ILE A 9 -2.11 2.45 -4.00
CA ILE A 9 -0.73 2.94 -4.11
C ILE A 9 -0.11 3.20 -2.73
N ARG A 10 -0.91 3.45 -1.70
CA ARG A 10 -0.39 3.75 -0.36
C ARG A 10 -0.52 2.56 0.57
N ASP A 11 0.30 2.55 1.62
CA ASP A 11 0.26 1.55 2.68
C ASP A 11 -1.13 1.43 3.30
N VAL A 12 -1.82 2.55 3.50
CA VAL A 12 -3.20 2.56 4.02
C VAL A 12 -4.18 1.83 3.09
N ASP A 13 -4.00 1.90 1.77
CA ASP A 13 -4.86 1.22 0.81
C ASP A 13 -4.67 -0.31 0.90
N LEU A 14 -3.42 -0.76 1.11
CA LEU A 14 -3.11 -2.15 1.41
C LEU A 14 -3.71 -2.59 2.75
N ALA A 15 -3.57 -1.78 3.80
CA ALA A 15 -4.10 -2.10 5.13
C ALA A 15 -5.63 -2.17 5.17
N ARG A 16 -6.33 -1.34 4.37
CA ARG A 16 -7.79 -1.36 4.23
C ARG A 16 -8.30 -2.68 3.65
N VAL A 17 -7.48 -3.29 2.79
CA VAL A 17 -7.79 -4.57 2.16
C VAL A 17 -7.44 -5.71 3.10
N ASP A 18 -6.24 -5.66 3.67
CA ASP A 18 -5.72 -6.71 4.52
C ASP A 18 -4.76 -6.13 5.57
N ALA A 19 -5.33 -5.76 6.70
CA ALA A 19 -4.59 -5.25 7.85
C ALA A 19 -3.50 -6.23 8.34
N SER A 20 -3.69 -7.54 8.10
CA SER A 20 -2.75 -8.56 8.54
C SER A 20 -1.38 -8.47 7.85
N LEU A 21 -1.29 -7.80 6.69
CA LEU A 21 -0.03 -7.50 6.02
C LEU A 21 0.97 -6.76 6.91
N PHE A 22 0.46 -5.88 7.77
CA PHE A 22 1.28 -5.05 8.64
C PHE A 22 1.56 -5.70 10.00
N LEU A 23 0.86 -6.80 10.30
CA LEU A 23 0.91 -7.50 11.58
C LEU A 23 1.67 -8.84 11.48
N ASP A 24 1.33 -9.66 10.47
CA ASP A 24 1.81 -11.04 10.35
C ASP A 24 3.09 -11.13 9.50
N VAL A 25 3.21 -10.25 8.50
CA VAL A 25 4.31 -10.23 7.53
C VAL A 25 5.31 -9.16 7.95
N THR A 26 6.23 -9.53 8.84
CA THR A 26 7.22 -8.60 9.40
C THR A 26 8.48 -8.44 8.55
N THR A 27 8.67 -9.31 7.56
CA THR A 27 9.90 -9.40 6.76
C THR A 27 9.90 -8.54 5.50
N LEU A 28 8.71 -8.20 4.99
CA LEU A 28 8.54 -7.39 3.79
C LEU A 28 8.54 -5.88 4.04
N PRO A 29 7.61 -5.35 4.85
CA PRO A 29 7.55 -3.90 5.03
C PRO A 29 8.82 -3.42 5.73
N THR A 30 9.33 -2.30 5.26
CA THR A 30 10.42 -1.60 5.93
C THR A 30 9.86 -0.94 7.18
N THR A 31 10.47 -1.23 8.34
CA THR A 31 10.18 -0.50 9.58
C THR A 31 10.86 0.87 9.51
N LEU A 32 10.06 1.94 9.54
CA LEU A 32 10.56 3.32 9.56
C LEU A 32 10.97 3.74 10.98
N THR A 33 10.14 3.40 11.95
CA THR A 33 10.42 3.63 13.37
C THR A 33 9.71 2.59 14.23
N SER A 34 10.28 2.31 15.40
CA SER A 34 9.69 1.47 16.43
C SER A 34 10.02 2.03 17.81
N THR A 35 9.00 2.36 18.60
CA THR A 35 9.14 2.91 19.94
C THR A 35 8.24 2.22 20.95
N ALA A 36 8.49 2.44 22.24
CA ALA A 36 7.76 1.84 23.35
C ALA A 36 7.18 2.87 24.33
N ASP A 37 7.24 4.16 23.97
CA ASP A 37 6.76 5.30 24.76
C ASP A 37 5.55 5.99 24.12
N ALA A 38 4.96 5.38 23.08
CA ALA A 38 3.91 6.02 22.32
C ALA A 38 2.63 6.18 23.16
N THR A 39 2.00 7.34 23.06
CA THR A 39 0.73 7.65 23.70
C THR A 39 -0.29 7.99 22.63
N VAL A 40 -1.41 7.28 22.61
CA VAL A 40 -2.53 7.56 21.71
C VAL A 40 -3.65 8.18 22.53
N THR A 41 -4.08 9.38 22.15
CA THR A 41 -5.23 10.07 22.76
C THR A 41 -6.16 10.58 21.66
N GLY A 42 -7.32 9.95 21.51
CA GLY A 42 -8.27 10.27 20.44
C GLY A 42 -7.67 10.03 19.05
N THR A 43 -7.35 11.11 18.34
CA THR A 43 -6.75 11.08 16.98
C THR A 43 -5.30 11.54 16.98
N VAL A 44 -4.66 11.67 18.14
CA VAL A 44 -3.25 12.08 18.24
C VAL A 44 -2.43 10.92 18.77
N LEU A 45 -1.28 10.68 18.14
CA LEU A 45 -0.25 9.78 18.62
C LEU A 45 1.02 10.60 18.88
N ASP A 46 1.51 10.56 20.12
CA ASP A 46 2.73 11.22 20.56
C ASP A 46 3.78 10.19 20.97
N SER A 47 5.06 10.47 20.72
CA SER A 47 6.20 9.67 21.21
C SER A 47 7.42 10.58 21.35
N ALA A 48 7.90 10.77 22.58
CA ALA A 48 9.00 11.68 22.88
C ALA A 48 10.35 11.12 22.40
N ALA A 49 10.48 9.79 22.31
CA ALA A 49 11.67 9.12 21.80
C ALA A 49 11.71 9.00 20.27
N SER A 50 10.63 9.35 19.57
CA SER A 50 10.56 9.30 18.10
C SER A 50 10.98 10.62 17.46
N ASP A 51 11.56 10.53 16.26
CA ASP A 51 11.54 11.62 15.28
C ASP A 51 10.89 11.09 14.00
N PHE A 52 9.57 11.27 13.90
CA PHE A 52 8.76 10.81 12.78
C PHE A 52 9.12 11.49 11.48
N THR A 53 9.57 12.75 11.52
CA THR A 53 9.97 13.48 10.31
C THR A 53 11.30 12.93 9.80
N ALA A 54 12.30 12.76 10.68
CA ALA A 54 13.58 12.16 10.30
C ALA A 54 13.45 10.68 9.89
N ALA A 55 12.50 9.95 10.47
CA ALA A 55 12.18 8.58 10.07
C ALA A 55 11.45 8.48 8.72
N GLY A 56 11.10 9.61 8.10
CA GLY A 56 10.41 9.65 6.81
C GLY A 56 8.95 9.22 6.89
N VAL A 57 8.29 9.37 8.03
CA VAL A 57 6.86 9.07 8.16
C VAL A 57 6.06 10.09 7.35
N GLN A 58 5.07 9.62 6.58
CA GLN A 58 4.21 10.44 5.73
C GLN A 58 2.72 10.07 5.91
N PRO A 59 1.79 10.96 5.54
CA PRO A 59 0.38 10.61 5.40
C PRO A 59 0.18 9.38 4.51
N GLY A 60 -0.68 8.47 4.95
CA GLY A 60 -0.95 7.20 4.28
C GLY A 60 -0.08 6.03 4.76
N HIS A 61 0.94 6.26 5.59
CA HIS A 61 1.63 5.19 6.31
C HIS A 61 0.73 4.55 7.37
N VAL A 62 1.12 3.36 7.83
CA VAL A 62 0.34 2.57 8.77
C VAL A 62 1.13 2.36 10.05
N VAL A 63 0.47 2.61 11.18
CA VAL A 63 1.01 2.45 12.53
C VAL A 63 0.36 1.23 13.17
N SER A 64 1.16 0.26 13.58
CA SER A 64 0.71 -0.82 14.47
C SER A 64 1.01 -0.45 15.92
N THR A 65 -0.02 -0.46 16.75
CA THR A 65 0.07 -0.38 18.22
C THR A 65 -0.33 -1.71 18.84
N THR A 66 -0.16 -1.87 20.15
CA THR A 66 -0.60 -3.06 20.88
C THR A 66 -2.11 -3.35 20.72
N LEU A 67 -2.97 -2.33 20.64
CA LEU A 67 -4.42 -2.53 20.58
C LEU A 67 -5.06 -2.26 19.22
N ALA A 68 -4.35 -1.61 18.28
CA ALA A 68 -4.95 -1.21 17.02
C ALA A 68 -3.94 -0.97 15.91
N LEU A 69 -4.42 -1.14 14.67
CA LEU A 69 -3.79 -0.62 13.47
C LEU A 69 -4.43 0.74 13.13
N LEU A 70 -3.59 1.75 12.93
CA LEU A 70 -3.98 3.13 12.67
C LEU A 70 -3.37 3.60 11.34
N GLU A 71 -4.08 4.45 10.61
CA GLU A 71 -3.50 5.20 9.47
C GLU A 71 -2.92 6.52 9.98
N VAL A 72 -1.77 6.91 9.44
CA VAL A 72 -1.22 8.26 9.59
C VAL A 72 -1.96 9.18 8.62
N VAL A 73 -2.62 10.20 9.17
CA VAL A 73 -3.37 11.18 8.38
C VAL A 73 -2.52 12.43 8.11
N GLU A 74 -1.73 12.84 9.10
CA GLU A 74 -0.91 14.05 9.05
C GLU A 74 0.27 13.91 10.01
N VAL A 75 1.42 14.46 9.65
CA VAL A 75 2.57 14.62 10.57
C VAL A 75 2.46 15.99 11.20
N LEU A 76 2.12 16.05 12.49
CA LEU A 76 1.89 17.32 13.20
C LEU A 76 3.21 17.96 13.65
N SER A 77 4.17 17.14 14.06
CA SER A 77 5.52 17.54 14.48
C SER A 77 6.48 16.35 14.42
N PRO A 78 7.79 16.52 14.68
CA PRO A 78 8.72 15.40 14.80
C PRO A 78 8.28 14.31 15.80
N THR A 79 7.55 14.67 16.86
CA THR A 79 7.15 13.73 17.93
C THR A 79 5.65 13.45 17.97
N ALA A 80 4.86 13.99 17.03
CA ALA A 80 3.40 13.90 17.06
C ALA A 80 2.79 13.64 15.67
N LEU A 81 1.85 12.71 15.60
CA LEU A 81 1.09 12.34 14.41
C LEU A 81 -0.41 12.55 14.63
N ARG A 82 -1.11 13.00 13.59
CA ARG A 82 -2.55 12.81 13.48
C ARG A 82 -2.79 11.42 12.95
N VAL A 83 -3.54 10.61 13.70
CA VAL A 83 -3.85 9.23 13.37
C VAL A 83 -5.36 8.99 13.39
N SER A 84 -5.79 7.97 12.65
CA SER A 84 -7.16 7.48 12.66
C SER A 84 -7.16 5.96 12.64
N ARG A 85 -8.20 5.31 13.17
CA ARG A 85 -8.49 3.93 12.75
C ARG A 85 -8.72 3.91 11.25
N LEU A 86 -8.37 2.80 10.60
CA LEU A 86 -8.53 2.64 9.15
C LEU A 86 -9.94 3.07 8.70
N ARG A 87 -9.99 4.13 7.90
CA ARG A 87 -11.21 4.62 7.24
C ARG A 87 -11.45 3.87 5.93
N CYS A 88 -12.68 3.94 5.43
CA CYS A 88 -13.01 3.35 4.14
C CYS A 88 -12.51 4.23 2.99
N ALA A 89 -12.59 5.56 3.17
CA ALA A 89 -12.06 6.56 2.26
C ALA A 89 -11.36 7.69 3.02
N ASP A 90 -10.47 8.41 2.33
CA ASP A 90 -9.71 9.52 2.94
C ASP A 90 -10.55 10.72 3.33
N VAL A 91 -11.75 10.82 2.74
CA VAL A 91 -12.72 11.89 3.01
C VAL A 91 -13.61 11.57 4.22
N ASP A 92 -13.55 10.35 4.75
CA ASP A 92 -14.34 9.97 5.92
C ASP A 92 -13.80 10.69 7.17
N ASP A 93 -14.71 10.96 8.11
CA ASP A 93 -14.36 11.52 9.42
C ASP A 93 -13.30 10.68 10.14
N LEU A 94 -12.43 11.37 10.87
CA LEU A 94 -11.39 10.72 11.67
C LEU A 94 -12.01 9.86 12.76
N ARG A 95 -11.58 8.61 12.82
CA ARG A 95 -12.04 7.63 13.80
C ARG A 95 -11.01 7.53 14.92
N PRO A 96 -11.35 7.90 16.17
CA PRO A 96 -10.38 7.86 17.26
C PRO A 96 -9.86 6.44 17.49
N GLY A 97 -8.57 6.35 17.78
CA GLY A 97 -7.93 5.13 18.26
C GLY A 97 -8.26 4.85 19.73
N PRO A 98 -8.04 3.62 20.22
CA PRO A 98 -8.14 3.33 21.64
C PRO A 98 -7.05 4.08 22.40
N ASN A 99 -7.44 4.81 23.45
CA ASN A 99 -6.51 5.55 24.29
C ASN A 99 -5.50 4.59 24.94
N GLN A 100 -4.21 4.90 24.81
CA GLN A 100 -3.10 4.08 25.29
C GLN A 100 -1.95 4.97 25.74
N THR A 101 -1.21 4.54 26.75
CA THR A 101 0.05 5.17 27.20
C THR A 101 1.15 4.12 27.19
N ASN A 102 2.40 4.52 26.94
CA ASN A 102 3.56 3.62 26.84
C ASN A 102 3.31 2.42 25.89
N ALA A 103 2.61 2.67 24.78
CA ALA A 103 2.32 1.67 23.78
C ALA A 103 3.57 1.35 22.98
N ILE A 104 3.74 0.07 22.63
CA ILE A 104 4.65 -0.31 21.56
C ILE A 104 4.02 0.14 20.26
N CYS A 105 4.74 0.99 19.53
CA CYS A 105 4.33 1.57 18.28
C CYS A 105 5.37 1.23 17.21
N THR A 106 4.93 0.64 16.11
CA THR A 106 5.80 0.37 14.95
C THR A 106 5.14 0.95 13.70
N ILE A 107 5.90 1.74 12.94
CA ILE A 107 5.45 2.31 11.66
C ILE A 107 6.17 1.57 10.54
N ARG A 108 5.39 1.04 9.61
CA ARG A 108 5.84 0.17 8.53
C ARG A 108 5.36 0.70 7.19
N THR A 109 6.22 0.55 6.17
CA THR A 109 5.90 0.93 4.79
C THR A 109 6.33 -0.15 3.80
N PHE A 110 5.56 -0.31 2.73
CA PHE A 110 5.91 -1.10 1.56
C PHE A 110 6.62 -0.28 0.49
N GLU A 111 6.77 1.04 0.66
CA GLU A 111 7.32 1.94 -0.35
C GLU A 111 8.65 1.47 -0.92
N ARG A 112 9.57 1.02 -0.06
CA ARG A 112 10.86 0.48 -0.51
C ARG A 112 10.71 -0.76 -1.39
N VAL A 113 9.85 -1.71 -1.01
CA VAL A 113 9.59 -2.91 -1.80
C VAL A 113 8.98 -2.52 -3.15
N MET A 114 8.07 -1.54 -3.16
CA MET A 114 7.48 -1.03 -4.40
C MET A 114 8.53 -0.40 -5.31
N ALA A 115 9.43 0.41 -4.74
CA ALA A 115 10.52 1.04 -5.47
C ALA A 115 11.50 0.01 -6.06
N ASP A 116 11.88 -1.01 -5.28
CA ASP A 116 12.79 -2.07 -5.71
C ASP A 116 12.20 -2.91 -6.87
N VAL A 117 10.90 -3.20 -6.79
CA VAL A 117 10.19 -3.96 -7.84
C VAL A 117 10.03 -3.10 -9.10
N GLU A 118 9.63 -1.84 -8.95
CA GLU A 118 9.54 -0.88 -10.05
C GLU A 118 10.89 -0.70 -10.76
N PHE A 119 11.96 -0.48 -10.00
CA PHE A 119 13.33 -0.41 -10.52
C PHE A 119 13.73 -1.67 -11.29
N THR A 120 13.45 -2.85 -10.73
CA THR A 120 13.77 -4.14 -11.37
C THR A 120 13.02 -4.32 -12.69
N VAL A 121 11.74 -3.95 -12.74
CA VAL A 121 10.92 -4.06 -13.95
C VAL A 121 11.40 -3.10 -15.02
N LEU A 122 11.58 -1.82 -14.69
CA LEU A 122 12.08 -0.81 -15.62
C LEU A 122 13.44 -1.21 -16.20
N ARG A 123 14.37 -1.66 -15.35
CA ARG A 123 15.68 -2.14 -15.77
C ARG A 123 15.60 -3.33 -16.73
N ARG A 124 14.68 -4.27 -16.52
CA ARG A 124 14.47 -5.42 -17.43
C ARG A 124 13.90 -5.01 -18.78
N LEU A 125 13.16 -3.91 -18.83
CA LEU A 125 12.65 -3.31 -20.07
C LEU A 125 13.67 -2.39 -20.76
N GLY A 126 14.88 -2.25 -20.20
CA GLY A 126 15.90 -1.33 -20.71
C GLY A 126 15.56 0.14 -20.48
N VAL A 127 14.60 0.44 -19.60
CA VAL A 127 14.19 1.79 -19.24
C VAL A 127 14.98 2.23 -18.01
N ASP A 128 15.54 3.43 -18.06
CA ASP A 128 16.19 4.03 -16.89
C ASP A 128 15.11 4.49 -15.89
N ALA A 129 15.11 3.89 -14.70
CA ALA A 129 14.19 4.22 -13.63
C ALA A 129 14.32 5.68 -13.14
N ALA A 130 15.44 6.36 -13.42
CA ALA A 130 15.57 7.79 -13.14
C ALA A 130 14.76 8.67 -14.10
N THR A 131 14.33 8.12 -15.24
CA THR A 131 13.71 8.90 -16.35
C THR A 131 12.23 8.62 -16.53
N MET A 132 11.72 7.52 -15.98
CA MET A 132 10.34 7.08 -16.19
C MET A 132 9.77 6.47 -14.92
N ALA A 133 8.54 6.84 -14.60
CA ALA A 133 7.72 6.17 -13.60
C ALA A 133 6.76 5.19 -14.30
N LEU A 134 6.49 4.05 -13.69
CA LEU A 134 5.49 3.12 -14.18
C LEU A 134 4.08 3.72 -14.01
N PRO A 135 3.15 3.45 -14.95
CA PRO A 135 1.74 3.79 -14.76
C PRO A 135 1.19 3.20 -13.46
N ALA A 136 0.28 3.92 -12.81
CA ALA A 136 -0.33 3.52 -11.54
C ALA A 136 -0.88 2.08 -11.55
N ASP A 137 -1.54 1.68 -12.63
CA ASP A 137 -2.12 0.34 -12.75
C ASP A 137 -1.06 -0.75 -12.88
N VAL A 138 0.09 -0.45 -13.51
CA VAL A 138 1.24 -1.37 -13.58
C VAL A 138 1.90 -1.48 -12.20
N ARG A 139 2.10 -0.35 -11.51
CA ARG A 139 2.62 -0.35 -10.13
C ARG A 139 1.73 -1.20 -9.22
N ARG A 140 0.40 -1.07 -9.34
CA ARG A 140 -0.57 -1.87 -8.60
C ARG A 140 -0.38 -3.37 -8.82
N LEU A 141 -0.21 -3.82 -10.07
CA LEU A 141 0.02 -5.23 -10.37
C LEU A 141 1.27 -5.76 -9.70
N LEU A 142 2.36 -5.01 -9.82
CA LEU A 142 3.64 -5.37 -9.24
C LEU A 142 3.58 -5.48 -7.71
N VAL A 143 2.81 -4.61 -7.05
CA VAL A 143 2.55 -4.69 -5.61
C VAL A 143 1.81 -5.99 -5.26
N LEU A 144 0.71 -6.28 -5.95
CA LEU A 144 -0.09 -7.47 -5.68
C LEU A 144 0.73 -8.76 -5.88
N GLU A 145 1.53 -8.82 -6.94
CA GLU A 145 2.39 -9.96 -7.20
C GLU A 145 3.49 -10.11 -6.14
N SER A 146 4.12 -9.00 -5.74
CA SER A 146 5.17 -9.01 -4.71
C SER A 146 4.64 -9.45 -3.36
N VAL A 147 3.46 -8.95 -2.97
CA VAL A 147 2.75 -9.39 -1.77
C VAL A 147 2.39 -10.88 -1.84
N ALA A 148 1.88 -11.36 -2.98
CA ALA A 148 1.55 -12.78 -3.17
C ALA A 148 2.79 -13.68 -2.97
N ARG A 149 3.90 -13.33 -3.63
CA ARG A 149 5.16 -14.08 -3.54
C ARG A 149 5.71 -14.13 -2.12
N ALA A 150 5.55 -13.05 -1.39
CA ALA A 150 6.07 -12.98 -0.05
C ALA A 150 5.23 -13.71 0.99
N PHE A 151 3.90 -13.71 0.84
CA PHE A 151 3.05 -14.64 1.61
C PHE A 151 3.41 -16.10 1.32
N ALA A 152 3.69 -16.45 0.07
CA ALA A 152 4.13 -17.80 -0.28
C ALA A 152 5.50 -18.14 0.35
N ALA A 153 6.45 -17.20 0.34
CA ALA A 153 7.76 -17.38 0.97
C ALA A 153 7.65 -17.53 2.49
N GLU A 154 6.84 -16.71 3.15
CA GLU A 154 6.61 -16.79 4.59
C GLU A 154 5.85 -18.06 4.99
N GLY A 155 4.86 -18.47 4.19
CA GLY A 155 4.16 -19.75 4.35
C GLY A 155 5.08 -20.96 4.24
N ALA A 156 6.02 -20.94 3.28
CA ALA A 156 7.03 -21.98 3.14
C ALA A 156 7.98 -22.07 4.35
N ASN A 157 8.36 -20.93 4.94
CA ASN A 157 9.22 -20.86 6.12
C ASN A 157 8.51 -21.29 7.41
N ARG A 158 7.19 -21.01 7.51
CA ARG A 158 6.35 -21.39 8.65
C ARG A 158 5.52 -22.61 8.29
N HIS A 159 6.19 -23.77 8.25
CA HIS A 159 5.56 -25.06 7.98
C HIS A 159 4.15 -25.14 8.60
N THR A 160 3.13 -25.21 7.72
CA THR A 160 1.68 -25.39 7.99
C THR A 160 0.80 -24.18 8.35
N ASN A 161 1.16 -22.95 7.99
CA ASN A 161 0.20 -21.84 8.12
C ASN A 161 -0.72 -21.71 6.88
N GLU A 162 -1.80 -22.52 6.83
CA GLU A 162 -2.82 -22.50 5.75
C GLU A 162 -3.37 -21.09 5.46
N SER A 163 -3.33 -20.18 6.43
CA SER A 163 -3.80 -18.80 6.24
C SER A 163 -2.87 -17.98 5.35
N LEU A 164 -1.56 -18.25 5.34
CA LEU A 164 -0.59 -17.55 4.49
C LEU A 164 -0.68 -18.05 3.05
N ASP A 165 -0.85 -19.35 2.85
CA ASP A 165 -1.01 -19.95 1.51
C ASP A 165 -2.32 -19.51 0.83
N ARG A 166 -3.43 -19.44 1.59
CA ARG A 166 -4.70 -18.89 1.09
C ARG A 166 -4.56 -17.42 0.71
N ARG A 167 -3.83 -16.62 1.51
CA ARG A 167 -3.54 -15.22 1.19
C ARG A 167 -2.68 -15.09 -0.07
N ALA A 168 -1.60 -15.86 -0.19
CA ALA A 168 -0.78 -15.89 -1.41
C ALA A 168 -1.63 -16.17 -2.67
N THR A 169 -2.53 -17.15 -2.58
CA THR A 169 -3.45 -17.51 -3.66
C THR A 169 -4.42 -16.38 -4.00
N LEU A 170 -4.96 -15.70 -2.98
CA LEU A 170 -5.88 -14.57 -3.14
C LEU A 170 -5.20 -13.40 -3.87
N TYR A 171 -4.00 -12.99 -3.42
CA TYR A 171 -3.25 -11.90 -4.06
C TYR A 171 -2.83 -12.24 -5.49
N ALA A 172 -2.44 -13.49 -5.76
CA ALA A 172 -2.16 -13.95 -7.12
C ALA A 172 -3.40 -13.96 -8.01
N ALA A 173 -4.59 -14.24 -7.46
CA ALA A 173 -5.85 -14.14 -8.20
C ALA A 173 -6.19 -12.67 -8.51
N TRP A 174 -5.99 -11.75 -7.56
CA TRP A 174 -6.20 -10.31 -7.78
C TRP A 174 -5.24 -9.71 -8.81
N SER A 175 -3.96 -10.12 -8.81
CA SER A 175 -3.00 -9.72 -9.86
C SER A 175 -3.51 -10.12 -11.24
N ARG A 176 -3.85 -11.41 -11.43
CA ARG A 176 -4.38 -11.92 -12.70
C ARG A 176 -5.67 -11.21 -13.15
N ALA A 177 -6.55 -10.89 -12.21
CA ALA A 177 -7.78 -10.15 -12.52
C ALA A 177 -7.50 -8.72 -12.98
N ALA A 178 -6.52 -8.04 -12.37
CA ALA A 178 -6.10 -6.70 -12.78
C ALA A 178 -5.36 -6.71 -14.13
N GLU A 179 -4.54 -7.73 -14.42
CA GLU A 179 -3.91 -7.94 -15.74
C GLU A 179 -4.96 -8.08 -16.84
N ALA A 180 -5.98 -8.91 -16.60
CA ALA A 180 -7.10 -9.07 -17.54
C ALA A 180 -7.94 -7.78 -17.73
N GLY A 181 -7.90 -6.86 -16.76
CA GLY A 181 -8.50 -5.53 -16.88
C GLY A 181 -7.71 -4.60 -17.80
N LEU A 182 -6.38 -4.64 -17.72
CA LEU A 182 -5.49 -3.85 -18.59
C LEU A 182 -5.64 -4.23 -20.08
N ASP A 183 -5.74 -5.53 -20.35
CA ASP A 183 -5.89 -6.06 -21.72
C ASP A 183 -7.18 -5.54 -22.38
N ARG A 184 -8.28 -5.48 -21.63
CA ARG A 184 -9.56 -4.93 -22.13
C ARG A 184 -9.52 -3.44 -22.39
N SER A 185 -8.81 -2.67 -21.55
CA SER A 185 -8.66 -1.22 -21.77
C SER A 185 -7.76 -0.89 -22.98
N SER A 186 -6.84 -1.79 -23.32
CA SER A 186 -5.94 -1.63 -24.48
C SER A 186 -6.61 -2.03 -25.80
N GLY A 187 -7.63 -2.90 -25.75
CA GLY A 187 -8.43 -3.32 -26.91
C GLY A 187 -9.50 -2.31 -27.36
N GLU A 188 -9.79 -1.28 -26.56
CA GLU A 188 -10.75 -0.21 -26.90
C GLU A 188 -10.09 0.95 -27.68
N VAL A 189 -9.03 0.67 -28.45
CA VAL A 189 -8.64 1.51 -29.60
C VAL A 189 -9.51 1.07 -30.78
N MET A 190 -10.80 1.38 -30.67
CA MET A 190 -11.78 1.16 -31.72
C MET A 190 -11.48 2.12 -32.87
N HIS A 191 -11.09 1.55 -34.02
CA HIS A 191 -11.18 2.17 -35.34
C HIS A 191 -12.30 3.22 -35.38
N THR A 192 -11.97 4.49 -35.57
CA THR A 192 -12.95 5.46 -36.07
C THR A 192 -13.08 5.22 -37.57
N PRO A 193 -14.18 4.65 -38.08
CA PRO A 193 -14.37 4.54 -39.51
C PRO A 193 -14.94 5.88 -40.01
N GLY A 194 -14.27 6.49 -40.98
CA GLY A 194 -14.86 7.50 -41.85
C GLY A 194 -14.52 8.94 -41.52
N VAL A 195 -13.34 9.40 -41.97
CA VAL A 195 -13.22 10.75 -42.51
C VAL A 195 -13.30 10.60 -44.03
N THR A 196 -14.50 10.80 -44.58
CA THR A 196 -14.69 10.96 -46.02
C THR A 196 -14.01 12.26 -46.42
N VAL A 197 -12.84 12.15 -47.06
CA VAL A 197 -12.27 13.25 -47.82
C VAL A 197 -13.14 13.41 -49.06
N LEU A 198 -14.09 14.35 -48.99
CA LEU A 198 -14.76 14.87 -50.17
C LEU A 198 -13.76 15.81 -50.85
N ASP A 199 -12.99 15.20 -51.75
CA ASP A 199 -12.20 15.90 -52.74
C ASP A 199 -13.10 16.23 -53.94
N ARG A 200 -12.94 17.47 -54.43
CA ARG A 200 -13.27 17.99 -55.77
C ARG A 200 -14.55 18.82 -56.01
N VAL A 201 -14.22 20.09 -56.30
CA VAL A 201 -14.57 20.96 -57.46
C VAL A 201 -16.01 21.49 -57.54
#